data_AF-A0A7J9QHS3-F1
#
_entry.id   AF-A0A7J9QHS3-F1
#
_cell.length_a   1.000
_cell.length_b   1.000
_cell.length_c   1.000
_cell.angle_alpha   90.00
_cell.angle_beta   90.00
_cell.angle_gamma   90.00
#
_symmetry.space_group_name_H-M   'P 1'
#
loop_
_entity.id
_entity.type
_entity.pdbx_description
1 polymer ?
#
loop_
_entity_poly.entity_id
_entity_poly.type
_entity_poly.pdbx_seq_one_letter_code
_entity_poly.pdbx_strand_id
1 'polypeptide(L)'
;MFESLASLEKTVLELRKKQQEATKLRKRAEKQLQEVLSSQRRSTSGLNSIDKKIESEKEDVSDVSGVLNQKNSQLESIERLVQAAQERLSREKESIEQTEQEIEFSENPEEKQYAESRLRSLRDHVEELTAEIKSREKTAKKIAEDVAKFDTIKSKISSKIQKQSQ
;
A
#
# COMPACT_ATOMS: atom_id res chain seq x y z
N MET A 1 30.66 43.16 -77.14
CA MET A 1 31.61 42.61 -76.16
C MET A 1 31.49 43.26 -74.76
N PHE A 2 31.19 44.56 -74.65
CA PHE A 2 31.00 45.24 -73.36
C PHE A 2 29.64 44.95 -72.67
N GLU A 3 28.54 44.81 -73.43
CA GLU A 3 27.21 44.51 -72.86
C GLU A 3 27.11 43.11 -72.22
N SER A 4 27.85 42.12 -72.74
CA SER A 4 27.88 40.76 -72.18
C SER A 4 28.62 40.67 -70.85
N LEU A 5 29.63 41.53 -70.63
CA LEU A 5 30.37 41.61 -69.37
C LEU A 5 29.53 42.26 -68.26
N ALA A 6 28.81 43.34 -68.59
CA ALA A 6 27.89 43.99 -67.65
C ALA A 6 26.72 43.07 -67.24
N SER A 7 26.18 42.27 -68.17
CA SER A 7 25.16 41.26 -67.88
C SER A 7 25.70 40.16 -66.95
N LEU A 8 26.95 39.71 -67.15
CA LEU A 8 27.59 38.69 -66.32
C LEU A 8 27.83 39.20 -64.90
N GLU A 9 28.27 40.44 -64.76
CA GLU A 9 28.50 41.12 -63.48
C GLU A 9 27.20 41.20 -62.65
N LYS A 10 26.08 41.56 -63.29
CA LYS A 10 24.76 41.59 -62.65
C LYS A 10 24.35 40.20 -62.14
N THR A 11 24.54 39.14 -62.93
CA THR A 11 24.26 37.77 -62.48
C THR A 11 25.16 37.33 -61.32
N VAL A 12 26.44 37.69 -61.30
CA VAL A 12 27.35 37.38 -60.17
C VAL A 12 26.88 38.07 -58.89
N LEU A 13 26.44 39.33 -58.97
CA LEU A 13 25.90 40.06 -57.83
C LEU A 13 24.60 39.43 -57.31
N GLU A 14 23.70 39.00 -58.20
CA GLU A 14 22.48 38.29 -57.82
C GLU A 14 22.77 36.94 -57.16
N LEU A 15 23.71 36.16 -57.70
CA LEU A 15 24.13 34.89 -57.12
C LEU A 15 24.75 35.08 -55.73
N ARG A 16 25.58 36.12 -55.54
CA ARG A 16 26.13 36.46 -54.21
C ARG A 16 25.03 36.83 -53.21
N LYS A 17 24.03 37.60 -53.63
CA LYS A 17 22.87 37.94 -52.78
C LYS A 17 22.09 36.67 -52.39
N LYS A 18 21.77 35.81 -53.35
CA LYS A 18 21.10 34.52 -53.11
C LYS A 18 21.91 33.61 -52.18
N GLN A 19 23.24 33.55 -52.36
CA GLN A 19 24.11 32.76 -51.48
C GLN A 19 24.11 33.29 -50.04
N GLN A 20 24.12 34.62 -49.85
CA GLN A 20 24.03 35.24 -48.53
C GLN A 20 22.68 34.97 -47.86
N GLU A 21 21.58 35.07 -48.61
CA GLU A 21 20.22 34.76 -48.12
C GLU A 21 20.08 33.29 -47.74
N ALA A 22 20.53 32.38 -48.61
CA ALA A 22 20.55 30.94 -48.33
C ALA A 22 21.37 30.61 -47.07
N THR A 23 22.52 31.28 -46.89
CA THR A 23 23.35 31.09 -45.69
C THR A 23 22.65 31.62 -44.43
N LYS A 24 21.95 32.76 -44.51
CA LYS A 24 21.15 33.29 -43.40
C LYS A 24 20.00 32.36 -43.04
N LEU A 25 19.30 31.83 -44.04
CA LEU A 25 18.22 30.85 -43.85
C LEU A 25 18.74 29.56 -43.23
N ARG A 26 19.85 29.01 -43.72
CA ARG A 26 20.51 27.83 -43.14
C ARG A 26 20.84 28.03 -41.67
N LYS A 27 21.49 29.15 -41.31
CA LYS A 27 21.82 29.48 -39.92
C LYS A 27 20.58 29.62 -39.03
N ARG A 28 19.47 30.15 -39.54
CA ARG A 28 18.20 30.23 -38.80
C ARG A 28 17.59 28.84 -38.59
N ALA A 29 17.54 28.03 -39.64
CA ALA A 29 17.03 26.66 -39.57
C ALA A 29 17.85 25.79 -38.59
N GLU A 30 19.18 25.90 -38.61
CA GLU A 30 20.06 25.20 -37.66
C GLU A 30 19.78 25.61 -36.20
N LYS A 31 19.58 26.90 -35.92
CA LYS A 31 19.23 27.38 -34.57
C LYS A 31 17.87 26.84 -34.12
N GLN A 32 16.86 26.92 -34.97
CA GLN A 32 15.52 26.38 -34.67
C GLN A 32 15.58 24.86 -34.43
N LEU A 33 16.35 24.12 -35.22
CA LEU A 33 16.54 22.69 -35.02
C LEU A 33 17.20 22.40 -33.67
N GLN A 34 18.23 23.15 -33.28
CA GLN A 34 18.87 22.99 -31.96
C GLN A 34 17.91 23.28 -30.81
N GLU A 35 17.10 24.33 -30.92
CA GLU A 35 16.06 24.66 -29.93
C GLU A 35 15.05 23.51 -29.79
N VAL A 36 14.52 23.00 -30.92
CA VAL A 36 13.58 21.87 -30.94
C VAL A 36 14.21 20.61 -30.32
N LEU A 37 15.45 20.27 -30.70
CA LEU A 37 16.16 19.11 -30.14
C LEU A 37 16.40 19.26 -28.63
N SER A 38 16.73 20.48 -28.17
CA SER A 38 16.92 20.74 -26.75
C SER A 38 15.62 20.57 -25.96
N SER A 39 14.50 21.06 -26.50
CA SER A 39 13.17 20.89 -25.93
C SER A 39 12.76 19.42 -25.91
N GLN A 40 12.98 18.70 -27.01
CA GLN A 40 12.73 17.27 -27.10
C GLN A 40 13.50 16.50 -26.01
N ARG A 41 14.81 16.76 -25.86
CA ARG A 41 15.63 16.12 -24.82
C ARG A 41 15.11 16.39 -23.42
N ARG A 42 14.71 17.64 -23.13
CA ARG A 42 14.12 18.03 -21.84
C ARG A 42 12.81 17.29 -21.58
N SER A 43 11.93 17.23 -22.59
CA SER A 43 10.67 16.47 -22.50
C SER A 43 10.93 14.98 -22.25
N THR A 44 11.84 14.34 -23.00
CA THR A 44 12.16 12.91 -22.78
C THR A 44 12.76 12.65 -21.41
N SER A 45 13.64 13.54 -20.92
CA SER A 45 14.19 13.40 -19.56
C SER A 45 13.12 13.58 -18.48
N GLY A 46 12.15 14.46 -18.71
CA GLY A 46 11.01 14.65 -17.81
C GLY A 46 10.13 13.41 -17.74
N LEU A 47 9.79 12.82 -18.89
CA LEU A 47 9.03 11.57 -18.96
C LEU A 47 9.76 10.43 -18.24
N ASN A 48 11.05 10.22 -18.53
CA ASN A 48 11.85 9.20 -17.84
C ASN A 48 11.90 9.39 -16.33
N SER A 49 11.89 10.65 -15.85
CA SER A 49 11.85 10.95 -14.42
C SER A 49 10.49 10.63 -13.80
N ILE A 50 9.40 10.81 -14.55
CA ILE A 50 8.04 10.45 -14.11
C ILE A 50 7.93 8.93 -14.06
N ASP A 51 8.39 8.22 -15.08
CA ASP A 51 8.37 6.75 -15.13
C ASP A 51 9.08 6.12 -13.94
N LYS A 52 10.31 6.59 -13.63
CA LYS A 52 11.07 6.15 -12.45
C LYS A 52 10.33 6.40 -11.13
N LYS A 53 9.63 7.52 -11.04
CA LYS A 53 8.86 7.88 -9.85
C LYS A 53 7.64 6.97 -9.69
N ILE A 54 6.94 6.67 -10.79
CA ILE A 54 5.84 5.73 -10.82
C ILE A 54 6.32 4.32 -10.43
N GLU A 55 7.48 3.88 -10.94
CA GLU A 55 8.07 2.58 -10.58
C GLU A 55 8.37 2.50 -9.08
N SER A 56 9.03 3.51 -8.51
CA SER A 56 9.29 3.58 -7.06
C SER A 56 7.99 3.59 -6.24
N GLU A 57 6.96 4.32 -6.67
CA GLU A 57 5.67 4.33 -5.96
C GLU A 57 4.94 2.97 -6.09
N LYS A 58 5.11 2.23 -7.19
CA LYS A 58 4.57 0.87 -7.33
C LYS A 58 5.28 -0.11 -6.40
N GLU A 59 6.58 0.04 -6.20
CA GLU A 59 7.35 -0.73 -5.20
C GLU A 59 6.79 -0.46 -3.79
N ASP A 60 6.60 0.82 -3.41
CA ASP A 60 6.00 1.18 -2.13
C ASP A 60 4.60 0.54 -1.94
N VAL A 61 3.76 0.51 -2.99
CA VAL A 61 2.44 -0.17 -2.94
C VAL A 61 2.58 -1.67 -2.72
N SER A 62 3.57 -2.30 -3.34
CA SER A 62 3.85 -3.73 -3.17
C SER A 62 4.25 -4.03 -1.72
N ASP A 63 5.16 -3.23 -1.16
CA ASP A 63 5.63 -3.38 0.22
C ASP A 63 4.48 -3.21 1.23
N VAL A 64 3.69 -2.14 1.07
CA VAL A 64 2.51 -1.90 1.91
C VAL A 64 1.49 -3.03 1.76
N SER A 65 1.32 -3.59 0.56
CA SER A 65 0.43 -4.73 0.34
C SER A 65 0.93 -6.01 1.03
N GLY A 66 2.25 -6.24 1.07
CA GLY A 66 2.86 -7.32 1.84
C GLY A 66 2.56 -7.20 3.33
N VAL A 67 2.74 -6.00 3.90
CA VAL A 67 2.41 -5.73 5.31
C VAL A 67 0.91 -5.93 5.59
N LEU A 68 0.03 -5.46 4.70
CA LEU A 68 -1.42 -5.66 4.83
C LEU A 68 -1.78 -7.15 4.86
N ASN A 69 -1.24 -7.95 3.94
CA ASN A 69 -1.49 -9.39 3.91
C ASN A 69 -1.06 -10.06 5.22
N GLN A 70 0.10 -9.67 5.76
CA GLN A 70 0.57 -10.18 7.05
C GLN A 70 -0.36 -9.78 8.20
N LYS A 71 -0.77 -8.51 8.26
CA LYS A 71 -1.66 -7.99 9.31
C LYS A 71 -3.06 -8.61 9.25
N ASN A 72 -3.62 -8.80 8.07
CA ASN A 72 -4.88 -9.51 7.88
C ASN A 72 -4.78 -10.96 8.34
N SER A 73 -3.70 -11.66 7.99
CA SER A 73 -3.46 -13.04 8.47
C SER A 73 -3.33 -13.11 10.01
N GLN A 74 -2.69 -12.09 10.62
CA GLN A 74 -2.62 -11.98 12.07
C GLN A 74 -4.00 -11.73 12.70
N LEU A 75 -4.84 -10.89 12.07
CA LEU A 75 -6.20 -10.60 12.51
C LEU A 75 -7.06 -11.86 12.48
N GLU A 76 -7.08 -12.59 11.37
CA GLU A 76 -7.80 -13.85 11.24
C GLU A 76 -7.33 -14.89 12.28
N SER A 77 -6.02 -14.94 12.54
CA SER A 77 -5.46 -15.85 13.53
C SER A 77 -5.92 -15.51 14.95
N ILE A 78 -5.90 -14.24 15.35
CA ILE A 78 -6.33 -13.84 16.69
C ILE A 78 -7.85 -14.00 16.86
N GLU A 79 -8.64 -13.75 15.82
CA GLU A 79 -10.09 -13.98 15.84
C GLU A 79 -10.43 -15.46 16.05
N ARG A 80 -9.71 -16.38 15.38
CA ARG A 80 -9.85 -17.83 15.64
C ARG A 80 -9.50 -18.21 17.08
N LEU A 81 -8.46 -17.58 17.65
CA LEU A 81 -8.08 -17.82 19.05
C LEU A 81 -9.10 -17.26 20.05
N VAL A 82 -9.75 -16.14 19.73
CA VAL A 82 -10.86 -15.61 20.52
C VAL A 82 -12.05 -16.57 20.47
N GLN A 83 -12.44 -17.01 19.28
CA GLN A 83 -13.55 -17.95 19.11
C GLN A 83 -13.30 -19.27 19.86
N ALA A 84 -12.11 -19.86 19.72
CA ALA A 84 -11.76 -21.09 20.42
C ALA A 84 -11.80 -20.93 21.96
N ALA A 85 -11.40 -19.76 22.49
CA ALA A 85 -11.51 -19.48 23.92
C ALA A 85 -12.95 -19.26 24.37
N GLN A 86 -13.79 -18.61 23.54
CA GLN A 86 -15.22 -18.46 23.81
C GLN A 86 -15.96 -19.80 23.84
N GLU A 87 -15.63 -20.73 22.92
CA GLU A 87 -16.17 -22.08 22.94
C GLU A 87 -15.78 -22.85 24.21
N ARG A 88 -14.53 -22.72 24.66
CA ARG A 88 -14.07 -23.31 25.94
C ARG A 88 -14.80 -22.71 27.13
N LEU A 89 -14.95 -21.38 27.16
CA LEU A 89 -15.68 -20.67 28.21
C LEU A 89 -17.14 -21.14 28.30
N SER A 90 -17.79 -21.39 27.16
CA SER A 90 -19.15 -21.97 27.14
C SER A 90 -19.19 -23.34 27.81
N ARG A 91 -18.27 -24.23 27.46
CA ARG A 91 -18.20 -25.58 28.03
C ARG A 91 -17.91 -25.58 29.53
N GLU A 92 -17.04 -24.68 30.00
CA GLU A 92 -16.76 -24.57 31.43
C GLU A 92 -17.98 -24.04 32.20
N LYS A 93 -18.76 -23.11 31.63
CA LYS A 93 -20.03 -22.67 32.23
C LYS A 93 -21.05 -23.80 32.32
N GLU A 94 -21.21 -24.59 31.26
CA GLU A 94 -22.06 -25.80 31.30
C GLU A 94 -21.57 -26.80 32.37
N SER A 95 -20.25 -26.97 32.51
CA SER A 95 -19.67 -27.84 33.53
C SER A 95 -19.90 -27.31 34.95
N ILE A 96 -19.90 -25.98 35.14
CA ILE A 96 -20.26 -25.33 36.39
C ILE A 96 -21.71 -25.65 36.75
N GLU A 97 -22.65 -25.45 35.82
CA GLU A 97 -24.08 -25.73 36.04
C GLU A 97 -24.32 -27.19 36.44
N GLN A 98 -23.64 -28.13 35.76
CA GLN A 98 -23.69 -29.56 36.12
C GLN A 98 -23.12 -29.83 37.51
N THR A 99 -21.98 -29.23 37.84
CA THR A 99 -21.35 -29.41 39.16
C THR A 99 -22.20 -28.80 40.28
N GLU A 100 -22.90 -27.69 40.02
CA GLU A 100 -23.82 -27.08 40.97
C GLU A 100 -25.02 -28.01 41.25
N GLN A 101 -25.57 -28.67 40.23
CA GLN A 101 -26.60 -29.70 40.40
C GLN A 101 -26.07 -30.90 41.19
N GLU A 102 -24.86 -31.40 40.88
CA GLU A 102 -24.23 -32.48 41.64
C GLU A 102 -24.14 -32.14 43.15
N ILE A 103 -23.79 -30.90 43.49
CA ILE A 103 -23.71 -30.43 44.89
C ILE A 103 -25.10 -30.33 45.53
N GLU A 104 -26.12 -29.89 44.79
CA GLU A 104 -27.49 -29.73 45.28
C GLU A 104 -28.12 -31.08 45.65
N PHE A 105 -27.90 -32.12 44.84
CA PHE A 105 -28.51 -33.44 45.02
C PHE A 105 -27.64 -34.47 45.74
N SER A 106 -26.40 -34.14 46.10
CA SER A 106 -25.52 -35.08 46.81
C SER A 106 -25.92 -35.24 48.28
N GLU A 107 -26.25 -36.47 48.64
CA GLU A 107 -26.52 -36.88 50.03
C GLU A 107 -25.23 -37.30 50.78
N ASN A 108 -24.13 -37.52 50.05
CA ASN A 108 -22.84 -37.93 50.61
C ASN A 108 -21.94 -36.69 50.86
N PRO A 109 -21.56 -36.40 52.12
CA PRO A 109 -20.71 -35.26 52.45
C PRO A 109 -19.35 -35.23 51.74
N GLU A 110 -18.74 -36.39 51.49
CA GLU A 110 -17.43 -36.48 50.82
C GLU A 110 -17.54 -36.15 49.32
N GLU A 111 -18.57 -36.68 48.65
CA GLU A 111 -18.85 -36.36 47.25
C GLU A 111 -19.18 -34.88 47.06
N LYS A 112 -19.96 -34.31 47.99
CA LYS A 112 -20.26 -32.88 48.00
C LYS A 112 -19.01 -32.02 48.13
N GLN A 113 -18.12 -32.36 49.07
CA GLN A 113 -16.87 -31.64 49.26
C GLN A 113 -15.96 -31.73 48.01
N TYR A 114 -15.92 -32.90 47.36
CA TYR A 114 -15.20 -33.08 46.10
C TYR A 114 -15.79 -32.19 44.99
N ALA A 115 -17.10 -32.21 44.79
CA ALA A 115 -17.77 -31.39 43.79
C ALA A 115 -17.58 -29.88 44.05
N GLU A 116 -17.61 -29.43 45.31
CA GLU A 116 -17.29 -28.03 45.68
C GLU A 116 -15.85 -27.64 45.33
N SER A 117 -14.89 -28.56 45.48
CA SER A 117 -13.50 -28.31 45.07
C SER A 117 -13.38 -28.19 43.55
N ARG A 118 -14.05 -29.06 42.79
CA ARG A 118 -14.13 -29.00 41.32
C ARG A 118 -14.77 -27.69 40.87
N LEU A 119 -15.85 -27.27 41.52
CA LEU A 119 -16.57 -26.03 41.23
C LEU A 119 -15.67 -24.80 41.41
N ARG A 120 -14.85 -24.76 42.47
CA ARG A 120 -13.86 -23.69 42.67
C ARG A 120 -12.87 -23.63 41.51
N SER A 121 -12.26 -24.76 41.14
CA SER A 121 -11.32 -24.80 40.00
C SER A 121 -11.96 -24.39 38.68
N LEU A 122 -13.20 -24.81 38.41
CA LEU A 122 -13.93 -24.40 37.20
C LEU A 122 -14.18 -22.89 37.16
N ARG A 123 -14.51 -22.27 38.30
CA ARG A 123 -14.69 -20.82 38.39
C ARG A 123 -13.38 -20.07 38.16
N ASP A 124 -12.28 -20.56 38.72
CA ASP A 124 -10.94 -19.98 38.49
C ASP A 124 -10.59 -20.03 36.98
N HIS A 125 -10.80 -21.16 36.31
CA HIS A 125 -10.56 -21.28 34.87
C HIS A 125 -11.45 -20.33 34.03
N VAL A 126 -12.72 -20.16 34.42
CA VAL A 126 -13.62 -19.20 33.76
C VAL A 126 -13.09 -17.77 33.85
N GLU A 127 -12.54 -17.37 35.00
CA GLU A 127 -11.92 -16.06 35.17
C GLU A 127 -10.68 -15.91 34.28
N GLU A 128 -9.82 -16.93 34.24
CA GLU A 128 -8.63 -16.96 33.37
C GLU A 128 -9.00 -16.85 31.88
N LEU A 129 -9.95 -17.65 31.41
CA LEU A 129 -10.44 -17.59 30.02
C LEU A 129 -11.06 -16.24 29.69
N THR A 130 -11.80 -15.64 30.63
CA THR A 130 -12.38 -14.30 30.45
C THR A 130 -11.28 -13.24 30.30
N ALA A 131 -10.23 -13.31 31.11
CA ALA A 131 -9.08 -12.42 31.01
C ALA A 131 -8.30 -12.63 29.69
N GLU A 132 -8.12 -13.89 29.28
CA GLU A 132 -7.48 -14.26 28.01
C GLU A 132 -8.23 -13.68 26.81
N ILE A 133 -9.56 -13.90 26.74
CA ILE A 133 -10.42 -13.38 25.67
C ILE A 133 -10.28 -11.86 25.58
N LYS A 134 -10.40 -11.15 26.71
CA LYS A 134 -10.28 -9.68 26.75
C LYS A 134 -8.91 -9.19 26.26
N SER A 135 -7.83 -9.90 26.60
CA SER A 135 -6.48 -9.59 26.14
C SER A 135 -6.34 -9.78 24.61
N ARG A 136 -6.90 -10.88 24.08
CA ARG A 136 -6.90 -11.19 22.66
C ARG A 136 -7.75 -10.20 21.85
N GLU A 137 -8.93 -9.83 22.33
CA GLU A 137 -9.79 -8.80 21.71
C GLU A 137 -9.09 -7.45 21.63
N LYS A 138 -8.38 -7.04 22.70
CA LYS A 138 -7.56 -5.82 22.67
C LYS A 138 -6.45 -5.89 21.62
N THR A 139 -5.87 -7.06 21.43
CA THR A 139 -4.86 -7.30 20.39
C THR A 139 -5.47 -7.24 19.00
N ALA A 140 -6.61 -7.90 18.78
CA ALA A 140 -7.36 -7.85 17.53
C ALA A 140 -7.70 -6.41 17.13
N LYS A 141 -8.20 -5.60 18.08
CA LYS A 141 -8.49 -4.18 17.86
C LYS A 141 -7.26 -3.40 17.39
N LYS A 142 -6.10 -3.60 18.01
CA LYS A 142 -4.85 -2.93 17.59
C LYS A 142 -4.43 -3.35 16.19
N ILE A 143 -4.56 -4.64 15.84
CA ILE A 143 -4.24 -5.13 14.50
C ILE A 143 -5.20 -4.52 13.47
N ALA A 144 -6.49 -4.44 13.77
CA ALA A 144 -7.48 -3.81 12.89
C ALA A 144 -7.19 -2.32 12.66
N GLU A 145 -6.78 -1.59 13.71
CA GLU A 145 -6.33 -0.20 13.59
C GLU A 145 -5.09 -0.07 12.70
N ASP A 146 -4.14 -1.00 12.78
CA ASP A 146 -2.98 -1.04 11.89
C ASP A 146 -3.38 -1.32 10.43
N VAL A 147 -4.27 -2.30 10.19
CA VAL A 147 -4.80 -2.60 8.85
C VAL A 147 -5.40 -1.34 8.22
N ALA A 148 -6.29 -0.63 8.95
CA ALA A 148 -6.91 0.59 8.46
C ALA A 148 -5.89 1.71 8.11
N LYS A 149 -4.81 1.83 8.91
CA LYS A 149 -3.71 2.78 8.61
C LYS A 149 -2.99 2.40 7.32
N PHE A 150 -2.62 1.13 7.14
CA PHE A 150 -1.90 0.69 5.95
C PHE A 150 -2.78 0.74 4.68
N ASP A 151 -4.08 0.46 4.78
CA ASP A 151 -5.02 0.64 3.67
C ASP A 151 -5.12 2.11 3.24
N THR A 152 -5.11 3.02 4.21
CA THR A 152 -5.08 4.47 3.94
C THR A 152 -3.78 4.87 3.23
N ILE A 153 -2.64 4.34 3.66
CA ILE A 153 -1.34 4.58 3.03
C ILE A 153 -1.35 4.06 1.59
N LYS A 154 -1.77 2.80 1.37
CA LYS A 154 -1.88 2.19 0.04
C LYS A 154 -2.75 3.02 -0.91
N SER A 155 -3.89 3.49 -0.42
CA SER A 155 -4.84 4.31 -1.19
C SER A 155 -4.23 5.66 -1.60
N LYS A 156 -3.45 6.29 -0.70
CA LYS A 156 -2.75 7.55 -0.99
C LYS A 156 -1.67 7.37 -2.06
N ILE A 157 -0.88 6.29 -1.98
CA ILE A 157 0.17 6.02 -2.98
C ILE A 157 -0.47 5.70 -4.34
N SER A 158 -1.51 4.87 -4.36
CA SER A 158 -2.26 4.54 -5.58
C SER A 158 -2.84 5.79 -6.25
N SER A 159 -3.38 6.71 -5.46
CA SER A 159 -3.88 8.01 -5.97
C SER A 159 -2.76 8.88 -6.55
N LYS A 160 -1.54 8.79 -5.99
CA LYS A 160 -0.37 9.54 -6.46
C LYS A 160 0.13 9.00 -7.80
N ILE A 161 0.17 7.68 -7.97
CA ILE A 161 0.48 7.00 -9.24
C ILE A 161 -0.53 7.41 -10.31
N GLN A 162 -1.83 7.39 -9.99
CA GLN A 162 -2.89 7.76 -10.94
C GLN A 162 -2.73 9.20 -11.44
N LYS A 163 -2.42 10.14 -10.55
CA LYS A 163 -2.18 11.55 -10.91
C LYS A 163 -0.92 11.76 -11.75
N GLN A 164 0.08 10.89 -11.63
CA GLN A 164 1.32 10.97 -12.42
C GLN A 164 1.20 10.27 -13.78
N SER A 165 0.25 9.36 -13.91
CA SER A 165 -0.02 8.61 -15.15
C SER A 165 -1.06 9.29 -16.06
N GLN A 166 -1.66 10.39 -15.60
CA GLN A 166 -2.58 11.26 -16.33
C GLN A 166 -1.85 12.46 -16.93
#